data_AF-C1FFD1-F1
#
_entry.id   AF-C1FFD1-F1
#
_cell.length_a   1.000
_cell.length_b   1.000
_cell.length_c   1.000
_cell.angle_alpha   90.00
_cell.angle_beta   90.00
_cell.angle_gamma   90.00
#
_symmetry.space_group_name_H-M   'P 1'
#
loop_
_entity.id
_entity.type
_entity.pdbx_description
1 polymer ?
#
loop_
_entity_poly.entity_id
_entity_poly.type
_entity_poly.pdbx_seq_one_letter_code
_entity_poly.pdbx_strand_id
1 'polypeptide(L)'
;MAESPATALRRYQTDLRKLVRGGFNRYADAKKCWVVWTDDARNALTDAANGAIVGDVGASNPLPERLSSIPGLERALRARRRESSAGQLRELKAVHAAGCAAVFDAIGQCERVVEEARTRVEAWSNQSEGAGDDRDRREGHPLFGSLRAGDMIDLLSAAIGMIRRDCEAKAALLEETIRALEESDPALAALRAKVATSRDDGNDDGSDGEERLALSREALTTIVATWILSPYVNKEVLAEIDAVAALEMRD
;
A
#
# COMPACT_ATOMS: atom_id res chain seq x y z
N MET A 1 5.44 -17.02 48.69
CA MET A 1 6.22 -18.14 48.12
C MET A 1 6.61 -17.73 46.71
N ALA A 2 7.90 -17.80 46.35
CA ALA A 2 8.35 -17.47 45.00
C ALA A 2 7.83 -18.52 43.99
N GLU A 3 7.46 -18.07 42.79
CA GLU A 3 6.98 -18.93 41.71
C GLU A 3 8.06 -19.93 41.30
N SER A 4 7.67 -21.18 41.01
CA SER A 4 8.62 -22.19 40.51
C SER A 4 9.13 -21.81 39.12
N PRO A 5 10.43 -21.96 38.81
CA PRO A 5 10.99 -21.69 37.48
C PRO A 5 10.27 -22.41 36.34
N ALA A 6 9.75 -23.63 36.60
CA ALA A 6 8.99 -24.40 35.62
C ALA A 6 7.62 -23.76 35.29
N THR A 7 6.96 -23.17 36.29
CA THR A 7 5.67 -22.49 36.11
C THR A 7 5.87 -21.18 35.34
N ALA A 8 6.91 -20.41 35.69
CA ALA A 8 7.28 -19.18 35.00
C ALA A 8 7.59 -19.43 33.51
N LEU A 9 8.35 -20.49 33.20
CA LEU A 9 8.65 -20.89 31.82
C LEU A 9 7.37 -21.22 31.03
N ARG A 10 6.48 -22.06 31.59
CA ARG A 10 5.22 -22.44 30.90
C ARG A 10 4.33 -21.23 30.62
N ARG A 11 4.26 -20.28 31.55
CA ARG A 11 3.51 -19.04 31.38
C ARG A 11 4.09 -18.18 30.27
N TYR A 12 5.41 -17.97 30.28
CA TYR A 12 6.11 -17.25 29.21
C TYR A 12 5.84 -17.88 27.83
N GLN A 13 6.00 -19.19 27.70
CA GLN A 13 5.75 -19.92 26.46
C GLN A 13 4.30 -19.78 25.98
N THR A 14 3.34 -19.87 26.90
CA THR A 14 1.91 -19.71 26.59
C THR A 14 1.60 -18.29 26.10
N ASP A 15 2.12 -17.28 26.78
CA ASP A 15 1.88 -15.88 26.42
C ASP A 15 2.53 -15.53 25.07
N LEU A 16 3.75 -16.03 24.83
CA LEU A 16 4.44 -15.82 23.56
C LEU A 16 3.72 -16.49 22.39
N ARG A 17 3.22 -17.72 22.57
CA ARG A 17 2.37 -18.39 21.56
C ARG A 17 1.13 -17.57 21.22
N LYS A 18 0.44 -17.05 22.23
CA LYS A 18 -0.75 -16.21 22.03
C LYS A 18 -0.42 -14.93 21.27
N LEU A 19 0.69 -14.28 21.62
CA LEU A 19 1.13 -13.05 20.98
C LEU A 19 1.45 -13.28 19.50
N VAL A 20 2.25 -14.29 19.18
CA VAL A 20 2.61 -14.64 17.80
C VAL A 20 1.38 -15.05 16.98
N ARG A 21 0.49 -15.89 17.53
CA ARG A 21 -0.80 -16.22 16.88
C ARG A 21 -1.65 -14.99 16.62
N GLY A 22 -1.71 -14.07 17.59
CA GLY A 22 -2.35 -12.77 17.43
C GLY A 22 -1.73 -11.93 16.31
N GLY A 23 -0.40 -11.96 16.18
CA GLY A 23 0.34 -11.31 15.10
C GLY A 23 -0.04 -11.84 13.73
N PHE A 24 -0.12 -13.16 13.56
CA PHE A 24 -0.54 -13.77 12.29
C PHE A 24 -2.02 -13.54 11.95
N ASN A 25 -2.89 -13.44 12.96
CA ASN A 25 -4.28 -13.00 12.74
C ASN A 25 -4.33 -11.57 12.20
N ARG A 26 -3.56 -10.65 12.79
CA ARG A 26 -3.46 -9.28 12.29
C ARG A 26 -2.85 -9.23 10.89
N TYR A 27 -1.84 -10.06 10.62
CA TYR A 27 -1.25 -10.18 9.28
C TYR A 27 -2.29 -10.62 8.25
N ALA A 28 -3.16 -11.58 8.58
CA ALA A 28 -4.25 -11.97 7.71
C ALA A 28 -5.21 -10.82 7.41
N ASP A 29 -5.49 -9.96 8.40
CA ASP A 29 -6.32 -8.76 8.20
C ASP A 29 -5.60 -7.69 7.38
N ALA A 30 -4.31 -7.43 7.63
CA ALA A 30 -3.49 -6.53 6.82
C ALA A 30 -3.42 -6.99 5.35
N LYS A 31 -3.31 -8.30 5.12
CA LYS A 31 -3.35 -8.91 3.78
C LYS A 31 -4.69 -8.70 3.08
N LYS A 32 -5.81 -8.82 3.80
CA LYS A 32 -7.15 -8.51 3.23
C LYS A 32 -7.23 -7.04 2.84
N CYS A 33 -6.83 -6.13 3.72
CA CYS A 33 -6.81 -4.69 3.43
C CYS A 33 -5.95 -4.38 2.19
N TRP A 34 -4.76 -5.00 2.11
CA TRP A 34 -3.85 -4.85 0.98
C TRP A 34 -4.47 -5.32 -0.35
N VAL A 35 -5.12 -6.48 -0.37
CA VAL A 35 -5.78 -7.01 -1.57
C VAL A 35 -6.91 -6.10 -2.02
N VAL A 36 -7.81 -5.74 -1.09
CA VAL A 36 -8.96 -4.86 -1.38
C VAL A 36 -8.48 -3.52 -1.94
N TRP A 37 -7.54 -2.87 -1.25
CA TRP A 37 -7.01 -1.59 -1.71
C TRP A 37 -6.31 -1.70 -3.07
N THR A 38 -5.53 -2.77 -3.31
CA THR A 38 -4.85 -2.97 -4.60
C THR A 38 -5.87 -3.09 -5.75
N ASP A 39 -6.97 -3.81 -5.54
CA ASP A 39 -8.02 -4.01 -6.54
C ASP A 39 -8.85 -2.73 -6.78
N ASP A 40 -9.27 -2.05 -5.71
CA ASP A 40 -10.01 -0.79 -5.80
C ASP A 40 -9.18 0.29 -6.49
N ALA A 41 -7.91 0.41 -6.10
CA ALA A 41 -6.99 1.35 -6.72
C ALA A 41 -6.72 1.02 -8.19
N ARG A 42 -6.60 -0.26 -8.56
CA ARG A 42 -6.49 -0.68 -9.98
C ARG A 42 -7.69 -0.17 -10.78
N ASN A 43 -8.90 -0.38 -10.27
CA ASN A 43 -10.14 -0.03 -10.96
C ASN A 43 -10.24 1.49 -11.10
N ALA A 44 -10.07 2.23 -10.00
CA ALA A 44 -10.12 3.69 -10.01
C ALA A 44 -9.03 4.32 -10.88
N LEU A 45 -7.81 3.76 -10.88
CA LEU A 45 -6.71 4.19 -11.74
C LEU A 45 -7.04 3.96 -13.22
N THR A 46 -7.62 2.81 -13.55
CA THR A 46 -8.04 2.49 -14.92
C THR A 46 -9.12 3.45 -15.40
N ASP A 47 -10.11 3.75 -14.56
CA ASP A 47 -11.18 4.69 -14.87
C ASP A 47 -10.67 6.11 -15.04
N ALA A 48 -9.78 6.57 -14.16
CA ALA A 48 -9.15 7.88 -14.26
C ALA A 48 -8.26 8.00 -15.51
N ALA A 49 -7.46 6.98 -15.82
CA ALA A 49 -6.65 6.93 -17.03
C ALA A 49 -7.51 6.95 -18.30
N ASN A 50 -8.59 6.17 -18.34
CA ASN A 50 -9.56 6.19 -19.43
C ASN A 50 -10.21 7.58 -19.56
N GLY A 51 -10.58 8.19 -18.44
CA GLY A 51 -11.12 9.55 -18.39
C GLY A 51 -10.17 10.60 -18.96
N ALA A 52 -8.87 10.50 -18.65
CA ALA A 52 -7.85 11.40 -19.18
C ALA A 52 -7.64 11.20 -20.69
N ILE A 53 -7.51 9.95 -21.14
CA ILE A 53 -7.27 9.61 -22.55
C ILE A 53 -8.47 10.00 -23.43
N VAL A 54 -9.71 9.74 -22.99
CA VAL A 54 -10.95 10.03 -23.74
C VAL A 54 -11.40 11.49 -23.59
N GLY A 55 -10.97 12.15 -22.51
CA GLY A 55 -11.19 13.58 -22.26
C GLY A 55 -10.49 14.45 -23.30
N ASP A 56 -9.26 14.10 -23.67
CA ASP A 56 -8.43 14.84 -24.63
C ASP A 56 -8.66 14.40 -26.08
N VAL A 57 -8.79 13.08 -26.31
CA VAL A 57 -9.08 12.55 -27.65
C VAL A 57 -10.58 12.36 -27.77
N GLY A 58 -11.21 13.24 -28.54
CA GLY A 58 -12.50 12.99 -29.18
C GLY A 58 -12.45 11.71 -30.01
N ALA A 59 -12.46 10.52 -29.39
CA ALA A 59 -12.46 9.18 -30.00
C ALA A 59 -12.20 9.21 -31.51
N SER A 60 -10.98 9.56 -31.91
CA SER A 60 -10.36 9.34 -33.22
C SER A 60 -11.15 9.67 -34.49
N ASN A 61 -12.26 10.42 -34.48
CA ASN A 61 -12.97 10.83 -35.69
C ASN A 61 -13.76 12.12 -35.46
N PRO A 62 -13.83 13.03 -36.45
CA PRO A 62 -14.84 14.08 -36.42
C PRO A 62 -16.23 13.44 -36.25
N LEU A 63 -17.09 14.08 -35.46
CA LEU A 63 -18.49 13.65 -35.36
C LEU A 63 -19.05 13.47 -36.79
N PRO A 64 -19.76 12.38 -37.09
CA PRO A 64 -20.45 12.23 -38.38
C PRO A 64 -21.22 13.51 -38.73
N GLU A 65 -21.24 13.93 -40.00
CA GLU A 65 -21.80 15.25 -40.43
C GLU A 65 -23.20 15.54 -39.85
N ARG A 66 -24.04 14.52 -39.77
CA ARG A 66 -25.39 14.58 -39.18
C ARG A 66 -25.43 14.95 -37.69
N LEU A 67 -24.36 14.70 -36.95
CA LEU A 67 -24.20 15.04 -35.54
C LEU A 67 -23.40 16.34 -35.37
N SER A 68 -22.43 16.63 -36.25
CA SER A 68 -21.67 17.88 -36.19
C SER A 68 -22.54 19.11 -36.53
N SER A 69 -23.63 18.92 -37.29
CA SER A 69 -24.60 19.96 -37.58
C SER A 69 -25.53 20.32 -36.42
N ILE A 70 -25.51 19.57 -35.29
CA ILE A 70 -26.35 19.85 -34.12
C ILE A 70 -25.73 20.98 -33.29
N PRO A 71 -26.39 22.16 -33.17
CA PRO A 71 -25.82 23.29 -32.47
C PRO A 71 -25.50 22.96 -31.00
N GLY A 72 -24.26 23.21 -30.59
CA GLY A 72 -23.83 23.05 -29.20
C GLY A 72 -23.58 21.61 -28.73
N LEU A 73 -23.84 20.58 -29.54
CA LEU A 73 -23.62 19.18 -29.17
C LEU A 73 -22.16 18.91 -28.79
N GLU A 74 -21.22 19.39 -29.59
CA GLU A 74 -19.79 19.20 -29.32
C GLU A 74 -19.36 19.84 -27.99
N ARG A 75 -19.89 21.03 -27.69
CA ARG A 75 -19.64 21.72 -26.42
C ARG A 75 -20.22 20.93 -25.24
N ALA A 76 -21.44 20.41 -25.38
CA ALA A 76 -22.09 19.59 -24.36
C ALA A 76 -21.35 18.27 -24.12
N LEU A 77 -20.90 17.60 -25.19
CA LEU A 77 -20.11 16.37 -25.09
C LEU A 77 -18.76 16.61 -24.41
N ARG A 78 -18.05 17.69 -24.76
CA ARG A 78 -16.80 18.06 -24.07
C ARG A 78 -17.04 18.38 -22.60
N ALA A 79 -18.11 19.12 -22.26
CA ALA A 79 -18.45 19.42 -20.88
C ALA A 79 -18.74 18.15 -20.06
N ARG A 80 -19.55 17.24 -20.61
CA ARG A 80 -19.87 15.96 -19.96
C ARG A 80 -18.64 15.07 -19.75
N ARG A 81 -17.72 15.05 -20.72
CA ARG A 81 -16.45 14.31 -20.59
C ARG A 81 -15.59 14.86 -19.47
N ARG A 82 -15.44 16.20 -19.39
CA ARG A 82 -14.69 16.84 -18.30
C ARG A 82 -15.28 16.55 -16.92
N GLU A 83 -16.60 16.60 -16.80
CA GLU A 83 -17.29 16.25 -15.55
C GLU A 83 -17.04 14.79 -15.15
N SER A 84 -17.09 13.87 -16.12
CA SER A 84 -16.75 12.46 -15.91
C SER A 84 -15.31 12.28 -15.46
N SER A 85 -14.33 12.87 -16.14
CA SER A 85 -12.91 12.77 -15.79
C SER A 85 -12.62 13.36 -14.40
N ALA A 86 -13.27 14.48 -14.05
CA ALA A 86 -13.17 15.07 -12.71
C ALA A 86 -13.83 14.20 -11.63
N GLY A 87 -14.89 13.46 -11.96
CA GLY A 87 -15.48 12.44 -11.10
C GLY A 87 -14.50 11.30 -10.82
N GLN A 88 -13.90 10.74 -11.87
CA GLN A 88 -12.97 9.62 -11.79
C GLN A 88 -11.68 9.98 -11.03
N LEU A 89 -11.14 11.19 -11.24
CA LEU A 89 -10.00 11.68 -10.47
C LEU A 89 -10.33 11.82 -8.98
N ARG A 90 -11.53 12.31 -8.63
CA ARG A 90 -11.97 12.39 -7.23
C ARG A 90 -12.08 11.00 -6.59
N GLU A 91 -12.60 10.02 -7.32
CA GLU A 91 -12.70 8.63 -6.86
C GLU A 91 -11.32 8.02 -6.63
N LEU A 92 -10.38 8.18 -7.58
CA LEU A 92 -9.00 7.74 -7.42
C LEU A 92 -8.34 8.33 -6.17
N LYS A 93 -8.52 9.63 -5.92
CA LYS A 93 -8.03 10.30 -4.71
C LYS A 93 -8.65 9.75 -3.44
N ALA A 94 -9.95 9.46 -3.45
CA ALA A 94 -10.64 8.89 -2.30
C ALA A 94 -10.12 7.48 -1.99
N VAL A 95 -9.95 6.64 -3.01
CA VAL A 95 -9.40 5.28 -2.88
C VAL A 95 -7.95 5.32 -2.39
N HIS A 96 -7.12 6.22 -2.94
CA HIS A 96 -5.75 6.42 -2.46
C HIS A 96 -5.72 6.82 -0.99
N ALA A 97 -6.44 7.88 -0.59
CA ALA A 97 -6.40 8.38 0.77
C ALA A 97 -6.95 7.39 1.80
N ALA A 98 -8.17 6.86 1.57
CA ALA A 98 -8.82 5.96 2.51
C ALA A 98 -8.15 4.59 2.54
N GLY A 99 -7.79 4.06 1.38
CA GLY A 99 -7.14 2.76 1.25
C GLY A 99 -5.73 2.72 1.82
N CYS A 100 -4.91 3.75 1.53
CA CYS A 100 -3.58 3.87 2.14
C CYS A 100 -3.67 3.95 3.67
N ALA A 101 -4.57 4.78 4.22
CA ALA A 101 -4.72 4.88 5.66
C ALA A 101 -5.09 3.54 6.31
N ALA A 102 -6.04 2.80 5.71
CA ALA A 102 -6.48 1.51 6.22
C ALA A 102 -5.38 0.43 6.14
N VAL A 103 -4.67 0.32 5.02
CA VAL A 103 -3.64 -0.72 4.85
C VAL A 103 -2.42 -0.43 5.71
N PHE A 104 -1.96 0.82 5.81
CA PHE A 104 -0.79 1.17 6.63
C PHE A 104 -1.09 1.10 8.13
N ASP A 105 -2.31 1.40 8.59
CA ASP A 105 -2.67 1.17 9.98
C ASP A 105 -2.66 -0.34 10.31
N ALA A 106 -3.24 -1.17 9.43
CA ALA A 106 -3.21 -2.63 9.62
C ALA A 106 -1.78 -3.19 9.63
N ILE A 107 -0.90 -2.69 8.76
CA ILE A 107 0.53 -3.01 8.77
C ILE A 107 1.18 -2.61 10.09
N GLY A 108 1.00 -1.37 10.54
CA GLY A 108 1.58 -0.89 11.79
C GLY A 108 1.05 -1.62 13.03
N GLN A 109 -0.19 -2.11 13.00
CA GLN A 109 -0.70 -3.01 14.05
C GLN A 109 0.03 -4.36 14.07
N CYS A 110 0.42 -4.91 12.92
CA CYS A 110 1.20 -6.15 12.84
C CYS A 110 2.64 -5.94 13.33
N GLU A 111 3.30 -4.88 12.85
CA GLU A 111 4.68 -4.54 13.24
C GLU A 111 4.79 -4.34 14.76
N ARG A 112 3.81 -3.68 15.39
CA ARG A 112 3.77 -3.56 16.86
C ARG A 112 3.77 -4.90 17.58
N VAL A 113 3.06 -5.91 17.05
CA VAL A 113 3.05 -7.26 17.64
C VAL A 113 4.39 -7.97 17.45
N VAL A 114 5.04 -7.78 16.29
CA VAL A 114 6.39 -8.30 16.03
C VAL A 114 7.38 -7.73 17.05
N GLU A 115 7.39 -6.41 17.24
CA GLU A 115 8.28 -5.74 18.19
C GLU A 115 8.00 -6.12 19.65
N GLU A 116 6.72 -6.25 20.03
CA GLU A 116 6.34 -6.76 21.35
C GLU A 116 6.86 -8.19 21.57
N ALA A 117 6.76 -9.04 20.55
CA ALA A 117 7.24 -10.42 20.61
C ALA A 117 8.77 -10.50 20.71
N ARG A 118 9.51 -9.71 19.92
CA ARG A 118 10.98 -9.60 20.00
C ARG A 118 11.41 -9.14 21.39
N THR A 119 10.82 -8.06 21.89
CA THR A 119 11.11 -7.51 23.23
C THR A 119 10.88 -8.56 24.32
N ARG A 120 9.80 -9.35 24.20
CA ARG A 120 9.47 -10.39 25.18
C ARG A 120 10.48 -11.54 25.15
N VAL A 121 10.96 -11.92 23.97
CA VAL A 121 12.02 -12.94 23.80
C VAL A 121 13.35 -12.46 24.40
N GLU A 122 13.75 -11.23 24.10
CA GLU A 122 14.97 -10.62 24.64
C GLU A 122 14.93 -10.50 26.17
N ALA A 123 13.81 -10.02 26.72
CA ALA A 123 13.62 -9.90 28.16
C ALA A 123 13.71 -11.26 28.87
N TRP A 124 13.16 -12.31 28.27
CA TRP A 124 13.26 -13.67 28.80
C TRP A 124 14.69 -14.21 28.74
N SER A 125 15.40 -13.98 27.63
CA SER A 125 16.81 -14.37 27.46
C SER A 125 17.68 -13.74 28.54
N ASN A 126 17.55 -12.42 28.75
CA ASN A 126 18.33 -11.68 29.74
C ASN A 126 18.04 -12.12 31.19
N GLN A 127 16.79 -12.50 31.50
CA GLN A 127 16.44 -13.05 32.81
C GLN A 127 17.00 -14.47 33.01
N SER A 128 17.17 -15.22 31.93
CA SER A 128 17.65 -16.61 31.94
C SER A 128 19.17 -16.71 32.04
N GLU A 129 19.93 -15.70 31.59
CA GLU A 129 21.41 -15.70 31.63
C GLU A 129 21.99 -15.73 33.06
N GLY A 130 21.24 -15.27 34.06
CA GLY A 130 21.62 -15.31 35.48
C GLY A 130 21.43 -16.68 36.16
N ALA A 131 20.79 -17.65 35.50
CA ALA A 131 20.55 -19.00 36.02
C ALA A 131 21.42 -20.01 35.24
N GLY A 132 22.36 -20.67 35.92
CA GLY A 132 23.43 -21.46 35.33
C GLY A 132 23.03 -22.57 34.34
N ASP A 133 23.94 -22.80 33.39
CA ASP A 133 24.29 -23.99 32.59
C ASP A 133 23.23 -25.03 32.17
N ASP A 134 22.00 -24.62 31.86
CA ASP A 134 21.13 -25.42 30.97
C ASP A 134 21.24 -24.87 29.54
N ARG A 135 22.19 -25.40 28.74
CA ARG A 135 22.27 -25.09 27.30
C ARG A 135 20.96 -25.43 26.55
N ASP A 136 20.20 -26.42 27.05
CA ASP A 136 18.87 -26.79 26.54
C ASP A 136 17.78 -25.72 26.82
N ARG A 137 18.00 -24.81 27.77
CA ARG A 137 17.13 -23.62 27.96
C ARG A 137 17.47 -22.47 27.01
N ARG A 138 18.72 -22.41 26.53
CA ARG A 138 19.24 -21.33 25.67
C ARG A 138 18.92 -21.57 24.20
N GLU A 139 18.98 -22.81 23.76
CA GLU A 139 18.50 -23.23 22.44
C GLU A 139 17.02 -23.60 22.53
N GLY A 140 16.17 -22.58 22.51
CA GLY A 140 14.73 -22.68 22.77
C GLY A 140 14.09 -23.89 22.08
N HIS A 141 13.48 -24.77 22.88
CA HIS A 141 12.59 -25.81 22.39
C HIS A 141 11.58 -25.24 21.38
N PRO A 142 11.22 -26.02 20.34
CA PRO A 142 10.21 -25.60 19.39
C PRO A 142 8.93 -25.22 20.14
N LEU A 143 8.50 -23.98 19.92
CA LEU A 143 7.32 -23.41 20.57
C LEU A 143 6.08 -23.58 19.71
N PHE A 144 6.26 -23.76 18.42
CA PHE A 144 5.24 -24.07 17.44
C PHE A 144 5.74 -25.33 16.76
N GLY A 145 4.93 -26.39 16.67
CA GLY A 145 5.27 -27.66 16.01
C GLY A 145 6.77 -28.01 15.98
N SER A 146 7.45 -27.53 14.93
CA SER A 146 8.90 -27.69 14.71
C SER A 146 9.74 -26.41 14.81
N LEU A 147 9.12 -25.23 14.85
CA LEU A 147 9.80 -23.92 14.84
C LEU A 147 9.96 -23.28 16.23
N ARG A 148 11.05 -22.51 16.37
CA ARG A 148 11.25 -21.64 17.52
C ARG A 148 10.37 -20.39 17.39
N ALA A 149 10.12 -19.73 18.51
CA ALA A 149 9.35 -18.48 18.46
C ALA A 149 10.07 -17.38 17.68
N GLY A 150 11.41 -17.32 17.73
CA GLY A 150 12.19 -16.38 16.92
C GLY A 150 11.92 -16.56 15.43
N ASP A 151 11.98 -17.80 14.94
CA ASP A 151 11.72 -18.12 13.53
C ASP A 151 10.31 -17.69 13.10
N MET A 152 9.30 -17.93 13.94
CA MET A 152 7.92 -17.50 13.66
C MET A 152 7.75 -15.98 13.67
N ILE A 153 8.47 -15.28 14.54
CA ILE A 153 8.49 -13.81 14.58
C ILE A 153 9.17 -13.26 13.32
N ASP A 154 10.27 -13.86 12.89
CA ASP A 154 10.99 -13.46 11.68
C ASP A 154 10.17 -13.75 10.42
N LEU A 155 9.46 -14.87 10.36
CA LEU A 155 8.51 -15.17 9.29
C LEU A 155 7.39 -14.12 9.20
N LEU A 156 6.77 -13.77 10.34
CA LEU A 156 5.76 -12.73 10.41
C LEU A 156 6.32 -11.36 9.96
N SER A 157 7.52 -11.02 10.44
CA SER A 157 8.24 -9.79 10.10
C SER A 157 8.57 -9.72 8.60
N ALA A 158 8.99 -10.83 8.00
CA ALA A 158 9.31 -10.91 6.58
C ALA A 158 8.04 -10.74 5.73
N ALA A 159 6.96 -11.45 6.08
CA ALA A 159 5.69 -11.38 5.36
C ALA A 159 5.09 -9.97 5.39
N ILE A 160 5.08 -9.31 6.56
CA ILE A 160 4.56 -7.95 6.67
C ILE A 160 5.45 -6.95 5.93
N GLY A 161 6.77 -7.12 5.98
CA GLY A 161 7.73 -6.29 5.25
C GLY A 161 7.57 -6.38 3.72
N MET A 162 7.19 -7.56 3.20
CA MET A 162 6.88 -7.72 1.78
C MET A 162 5.62 -6.93 1.38
N ILE A 163 4.54 -7.05 2.15
CA ILE A 163 3.28 -6.31 1.90
C ILE A 163 3.54 -4.80 1.99
N ARG A 164 4.29 -4.37 3.00
CA ARG A 164 4.60 -2.95 3.21
C ARG A 164 5.34 -2.33 2.03
N ARG A 165 6.41 -2.96 1.54
CA ARG A 165 7.19 -2.45 0.40
C ARG A 165 6.34 -2.31 -0.86
N ASP A 166 5.45 -3.28 -1.12
CA ASP A 166 4.52 -3.18 -2.25
C ASP A 166 3.50 -2.06 -2.07
N CYS A 167 2.99 -1.86 -0.85
CA CYS A 167 2.10 -0.74 -0.55
C CYS A 167 2.79 0.61 -0.72
N GLU A 168 4.02 0.77 -0.24
CA GLU A 168 4.80 2.02 -0.39
C GLU A 168 5.05 2.33 -1.87
N ALA A 169 5.50 1.35 -2.66
CA ALA A 169 5.73 1.52 -4.09
C ALA A 169 4.46 1.92 -4.84
N LYS A 170 3.34 1.25 -4.55
CA LYS A 170 2.03 1.54 -5.16
C LYS A 170 1.46 2.89 -4.73
N ALA A 171 1.57 3.22 -3.45
CA ALA A 171 1.09 4.50 -2.93
C ALA A 171 1.83 5.68 -3.56
N ALA A 172 3.17 5.57 -3.72
CA ALA A 172 3.98 6.57 -4.39
C ALA A 172 3.61 6.71 -5.88
N LEU A 173 3.41 5.58 -6.58
CA LEU A 173 2.98 5.58 -7.98
C LEU A 173 1.60 6.25 -8.16
N LEU A 174 0.65 5.96 -7.28
CA LEU A 174 -0.67 6.61 -7.30
C LEU A 174 -0.57 8.10 -7.02
N GLU A 175 0.23 8.51 -6.05
CA GLU A 175 0.40 9.92 -5.71
C GLU A 175 0.95 10.72 -6.89
N GLU A 176 1.98 10.20 -7.55
CA GLU A 176 2.56 10.83 -8.74
C GLU A 176 1.55 10.87 -9.90
N THR A 177 0.78 9.80 -10.08
CA THR A 177 -0.25 9.75 -11.14
C THR A 177 -1.38 10.75 -10.87
N ILE A 178 -1.85 10.85 -9.63
CA ILE A 178 -2.85 11.83 -9.21
C ILE A 178 -2.33 13.24 -9.47
N ARG A 179 -1.09 13.54 -9.07
CA ARG A 179 -0.45 14.85 -9.29
C ARG A 179 -0.41 15.20 -10.77
N ALA A 180 0.05 14.28 -11.61
CA ALA A 180 0.12 14.50 -13.05
C ALA A 180 -1.27 14.66 -13.69
N LEU A 181 -2.29 13.91 -13.25
CA LEU A 181 -3.67 14.08 -13.71
C LEU A 181 -4.28 15.42 -13.29
N GLU A 182 -3.94 15.93 -12.11
CA GLU A 182 -4.34 17.27 -11.65
C GLU A 182 -3.67 18.38 -12.46
N GLU A 183 -2.42 18.18 -12.86
CA GLU A 183 -1.67 19.12 -13.69
C GLU A 183 -2.15 19.16 -15.14
N SER A 184 -2.69 18.03 -15.61
CA SER A 184 -3.30 17.91 -16.93
C SER A 184 -4.64 18.65 -17.04
N ASP A 185 -5.23 19.13 -15.93
CA ASP A 185 -6.47 19.89 -15.96
C ASP A 185 -6.22 21.34 -16.45
N PRO A 186 -6.72 21.73 -17.64
CA PRO A 186 -6.53 23.07 -18.17
C PRO A 186 -7.15 24.16 -17.30
N ALA A 187 -8.16 23.85 -16.47
CA ALA A 187 -8.74 24.81 -15.52
C ALA A 187 -7.78 25.10 -14.37
N LEU A 188 -7.06 24.09 -13.88
CA LEU A 188 -6.07 24.21 -12.81
C LEU A 188 -4.77 24.85 -13.31
N ALA A 189 -4.36 24.52 -14.54
CA ALA A 189 -3.29 25.23 -15.26
C ALA A 189 -3.62 26.71 -15.46
N ALA A 190 -4.87 27.05 -15.85
CA ALA A 190 -5.32 28.42 -15.99
C ALA A 190 -5.43 29.16 -14.64
N LEU A 191 -5.81 28.47 -13.56
CA LEU A 191 -5.86 29.05 -12.21
C LEU A 191 -4.44 29.34 -11.69
N ARG A 192 -3.50 28.43 -11.91
CA ARG A 192 -2.08 28.61 -11.56
C ARG A 192 -1.42 29.69 -12.41
N ALA A 193 -1.69 29.74 -13.71
CA ALA A 193 -1.23 30.83 -14.57
C ALA A 193 -1.74 32.18 -14.05
N LYS A 194 -3.02 32.26 -13.65
CA LYS A 194 -3.58 33.46 -13.00
C LYS A 194 -2.89 33.79 -11.68
N VAL A 195 -2.64 32.80 -10.80
CA VAL A 195 -1.95 33.00 -9.52
C VAL A 195 -0.48 33.39 -9.72
N ALA A 196 0.21 32.82 -10.71
CA ALA A 196 1.57 33.17 -11.08
C ALA A 196 1.63 34.61 -11.59
N THR A 197 0.73 35.01 -12.50
CA THR A 197 0.60 36.42 -12.92
C THR A 197 0.13 37.35 -11.80
N SER A 198 -0.46 36.82 -10.71
CA SER A 198 -0.83 37.60 -9.51
C SER A 198 0.30 37.73 -8.50
N ARG A 199 1.35 36.89 -8.62
CA ARG A 199 2.54 36.89 -7.75
C ARG A 199 3.73 37.61 -8.38
N ASP A 200 3.63 37.98 -9.65
CA ASP A 200 4.72 38.60 -10.42
C ASP A 200 4.69 40.14 -10.33
N ASP A 201 4.71 40.66 -9.09
CA ASP A 201 5.03 42.06 -8.78
C ASP A 201 6.39 42.18 -8.06
N GLY A 202 7.23 41.15 -8.12
CA GLY A 202 8.56 41.23 -7.52
C GLY A 202 9.42 39.98 -7.64
N ASN A 203 10.23 39.95 -8.69
CA ASN A 203 11.61 39.47 -8.70
C ASN A 203 11.89 38.14 -7.97
N ASP A 204 11.92 37.02 -8.71
CA ASP A 204 12.89 35.97 -8.39
C ASP A 204 13.35 35.21 -9.63
N ASP A 205 14.66 35.05 -9.67
CA ASP A 205 15.50 34.47 -10.71
C ASP A 205 15.75 33.01 -10.36
N GLY A 206 15.53 32.10 -11.31
CA GLY A 206 16.01 30.72 -11.27
C GLY A 206 15.39 29.79 -10.21
N SER A 207 14.49 28.92 -10.64
CA SER A 207 14.49 27.57 -10.07
C SER A 207 14.21 26.52 -11.15
N ASP A 208 14.99 25.44 -11.06
CA ASP A 208 14.98 24.28 -11.92
C ASP A 208 13.57 23.87 -12.31
N GLY A 209 13.34 23.82 -13.62
CA GLY A 209 12.23 23.06 -14.17
C GLY A 209 12.46 21.60 -13.81
N GLU A 210 11.92 21.17 -12.67
CA GLU A 210 11.63 19.76 -12.42
C GLU A 210 11.06 19.21 -13.74
N GLU A 211 11.68 18.17 -14.29
CA GLU A 211 11.16 17.44 -15.44
C GLU A 211 9.81 16.86 -15.03
N ARG A 212 8.76 17.68 -15.18
CA ARG A 212 7.40 17.35 -14.83
C ARG A 212 6.92 16.31 -15.83
N LEU A 213 6.45 15.18 -15.32
CA LEU A 213 5.83 14.12 -16.10
C LEU A 213 4.55 14.64 -16.75
N ALA A 214 4.68 15.24 -17.95
CA ALA A 214 3.58 15.38 -18.86
C ALA A 214 3.19 13.96 -19.29
N LEU A 215 2.21 13.36 -18.61
CA LEU A 215 1.82 11.99 -18.88
C LEU A 215 1.17 11.90 -20.26
N SER A 216 1.97 11.52 -21.25
CA SER A 216 1.45 11.09 -22.55
C SER A 216 0.49 9.90 -22.33
N ARG A 217 -0.42 9.69 -23.30
CA ARG A 217 -1.28 8.50 -23.32
C ARG A 217 -0.49 7.20 -23.13
N GLU A 218 0.72 7.14 -23.67
CA GLU A 218 1.63 6.00 -23.54
C GLU A 218 2.15 5.87 -22.09
N ALA A 219 2.46 6.97 -21.41
CA ALA A 219 2.88 6.96 -20.01
C ALA A 219 1.76 6.49 -19.07
N LEU A 220 0.51 6.98 -19.24
CA LEU A 220 -0.65 6.50 -18.45
C LEU A 220 -0.92 5.01 -18.69
N THR A 221 -0.88 4.57 -19.95
CA THR A 221 -1.07 3.16 -20.29
C THR A 221 0.03 2.29 -19.66
N THR A 222 1.27 2.78 -19.65
CA THR A 222 2.41 2.10 -19.02
C THR A 222 2.27 2.04 -17.51
N ILE A 223 1.77 3.09 -16.85
CA ILE A 223 1.50 3.10 -15.40
C ILE A 223 0.44 2.07 -15.03
N VAL A 224 -0.69 2.03 -15.78
CA VAL A 224 -1.75 1.02 -15.57
C VAL A 224 -1.20 -0.39 -15.82
N ALA A 225 -0.42 -0.58 -16.88
CA ALA A 225 0.22 -1.86 -17.16
C ALA A 225 1.20 -2.26 -16.05
N THR A 226 1.99 -1.32 -15.51
CA THR A 226 2.93 -1.56 -14.40
C THR A 226 2.19 -1.96 -13.13
N TRP A 227 1.07 -1.31 -12.81
CA TRP A 227 0.20 -1.68 -11.69
C TRP A 227 -0.31 -3.12 -11.79
N ILE A 228 -0.73 -3.53 -12.99
CA ILE A 228 -1.32 -4.84 -13.26
C ILE A 228 -0.24 -5.94 -13.34
N LEU A 229 0.89 -5.64 -13.97
CA LEU A 229 1.90 -6.63 -14.35
C LEU A 229 3.06 -6.75 -13.37
N SER A 230 3.25 -5.78 -12.46
CA SER A 230 4.35 -5.79 -11.48
C SER A 230 3.82 -5.88 -10.05
N PRO A 231 3.37 -7.07 -9.58
CA PRO A 231 3.26 -7.29 -8.15
C PRO A 231 4.68 -7.24 -7.57
N TYR A 232 5.00 -6.23 -6.75
CA TYR A 232 6.29 -6.15 -6.05
C TYR A 232 6.42 -7.26 -4.99
N VAL A 233 5.34 -8.00 -4.76
CA VAL A 233 5.25 -9.17 -3.89
C VAL A 233 5.35 -10.46 -4.71
N ASN A 234 6.33 -11.30 -4.38
CA ASN A 234 6.33 -12.69 -4.82
C ASN A 234 5.21 -13.46 -4.08
N LYS A 235 4.13 -13.77 -4.80
CA LYS A 235 2.95 -14.46 -4.26
C LYS A 235 3.24 -15.89 -3.82
N GLU A 236 4.23 -16.56 -4.43
CA GLU A 236 4.64 -17.92 -4.05
C GLU A 236 5.30 -17.92 -2.69
N VAL A 237 6.20 -16.96 -2.44
CA VAL A 237 6.86 -16.80 -1.13
C VAL A 237 5.85 -16.46 -0.04
N LEU A 238 4.88 -15.58 -0.31
CA LEU A 238 3.81 -15.34 0.66
C LEU A 238 2.98 -16.59 0.93
N ALA A 239 2.65 -17.36 -0.11
CA ALA A 239 1.88 -18.60 0.04
C ALA A 239 2.66 -19.67 0.84
N GLU A 240 3.98 -19.74 0.67
CA GLU A 240 4.85 -20.58 1.49
C GLU A 240 4.84 -20.15 2.96
N ILE A 241 4.97 -18.85 3.24
CA ILE A 241 4.88 -18.34 4.61
C ILE A 241 3.50 -18.61 5.22
N ASP A 242 2.41 -18.43 4.45
CA ASP A 242 1.05 -18.78 4.90
C ASP A 242 0.93 -20.26 5.24
N ALA A 243 1.53 -21.13 4.41
CA ALA A 243 1.49 -22.58 4.62
C ALA A 243 2.28 -22.98 5.88
N VAL A 244 3.47 -22.42 6.07
CA VAL A 244 4.27 -22.64 7.29
C VAL A 244 3.51 -22.14 8.52
N ALA A 245 2.95 -20.93 8.46
CA ALA A 245 2.15 -20.36 9.53
C ALA A 245 0.95 -21.25 9.89
N ALA A 246 0.22 -21.74 8.88
CA ALA A 246 -0.93 -22.60 9.08
C ALA A 246 -0.56 -23.97 9.68
N LEU A 247 0.59 -24.54 9.28
CA LEU A 247 1.10 -25.80 9.83
C LEU A 247 1.55 -25.66 11.28
N GLU A 248 2.31 -24.61 11.58
CA GLU A 248 2.91 -24.37 12.89
C GLU A 248 1.91 -23.86 13.94
N MET A 249 0.77 -23.34 13.49
CA MET A 249 -0.35 -22.95 14.36
C MET A 249 -1.42 -24.02 14.53
N ARG A 250 -1.24 -25.19 13.92
CA ARG A 250 -2.18 -26.31 13.95
C ARG A 250 -2.06 -27.09 15.27
N ASP A 251 -2.41 -26.42 16.37
CA ASP A 251 -2.47 -26.93 17.75
C ASP A 251 -3.68 -26.34 18.49
#